data_AF-A0AB37XL84-F1
#
_entry.id   AF-A0AB37XL84-F1
#
_cell.length_a   1.000
_cell.length_b   1.000
_cell.length_c   1.000
_cell.angle_alpha   90.00
_cell.angle_beta   90.00
_cell.angle_gamma   90.00
#
_symmetry.space_group_name_H-M   'P 1'
#
loop_
_entity.id
_entity.type
_entity.pdbx_description
1 polymer ?
#
loop_
_entity_poly.entity_id
_entity_poly.type
_entity_poly.pdbx_seq_one_letter_code
_entity_poly.pdbx_strand_id
1 'polypeptide(L)'
;VGSGVLNVGTLNSGVLNCGSGISGLYNTAIVGLGTPALVSGAGNVGQQLSGVLAAGTALTQSPIINLGLAYVGNYNLGLGNVGDFNLGAANLGDLNLGLGNIGNANVGFGNIGHGNVGFGNSGLGAALGIGNIGLGNAGSTNVGLANMGVGNIGFANTGTNNLGIGLTGDNQTGIGGLNSGA
;
A
#
# COMPACT_ATOMS: atom_id res chain seq x y z
N VAL A 1 -27.38 -30.97 -5.88
CA VAL A 1 -28.34 -30.00 -6.46
C VAL A 1 -29.24 -29.42 -5.39
N GLY A 2 -28.80 -28.29 -4.84
CA GLY A 2 -29.54 -27.44 -3.92
C GLY A 2 -29.18 -25.97 -4.17
N SER A 3 -30.05 -25.07 -3.74
CA SER A 3 -29.84 -23.62 -3.90
C SER A 3 -30.31 -22.83 -2.69
N GLY A 4 -29.59 -21.77 -2.33
CA GLY A 4 -29.88 -20.92 -1.19
C GLY A 4 -28.64 -20.19 -0.67
N VAL A 5 -28.69 -19.61 0.53
CA VAL A 5 -27.54 -18.87 1.09
C VAL A 5 -26.34 -19.78 1.43
N LEU A 6 -26.56 -21.08 1.65
CA LEU A 6 -25.54 -22.05 2.08
C LEU A 6 -25.64 -23.36 1.29
N ASN A 7 -24.53 -23.81 0.69
CA ASN A 7 -24.52 -24.89 -0.30
C ASN A 7 -23.30 -25.83 -0.16
N VAL A 8 -23.51 -27.14 0.02
CA VAL A 8 -22.43 -28.11 0.27
C VAL A 8 -22.61 -29.40 -0.55
N GLY A 9 -21.53 -29.91 -1.15
CA GLY A 9 -21.52 -31.13 -1.97
C GLY A 9 -21.23 -30.86 -3.45
N THR A 10 -21.89 -31.58 -4.36
CA THR A 10 -21.75 -31.40 -5.82
C THR A 10 -22.98 -30.71 -6.42
N LEU A 11 -22.76 -29.86 -7.43
CA LEU A 11 -23.79 -29.15 -8.22
C LEU A 11 -24.79 -28.32 -7.38
N ASN A 12 -24.38 -27.22 -6.72
CA ASN A 12 -25.23 -26.41 -5.82
C ASN A 12 -25.03 -24.89 -6.03
N SER A 13 -25.93 -24.02 -5.52
CA SER A 13 -25.85 -22.56 -5.82
C SER A 13 -26.39 -21.53 -4.80
N GLY A 14 -25.64 -20.45 -4.55
CA GLY A 14 -26.02 -19.20 -3.89
C GLY A 14 -24.91 -18.59 -3.02
N VAL A 15 -25.22 -17.89 -1.93
CA VAL A 15 -24.30 -16.88 -1.34
C VAL A 15 -23.04 -17.41 -0.61
N LEU A 16 -22.98 -18.70 -0.25
CA LEU A 16 -21.81 -19.33 0.38
C LEU A 16 -21.76 -20.79 -0.08
N ASN A 17 -20.60 -21.28 -0.56
CA ASN A 17 -20.50 -22.60 -1.19
C ASN A 17 -19.21 -23.36 -0.80
N CYS A 18 -19.28 -24.66 -0.49
CA CYS A 18 -18.10 -25.54 -0.27
C CYS A 18 -18.25 -27.00 -0.81
N GLY A 19 -17.32 -27.51 -1.63
CA GLY A 19 -17.42 -28.87 -2.22
C GLY A 19 -16.93 -29.04 -3.68
N SER A 20 -17.67 -29.84 -4.46
CA SER A 20 -17.30 -30.22 -5.83
C SER A 20 -18.41 -30.14 -6.88
N GLY A 21 -18.84 -28.92 -7.17
CA GLY A 21 -19.64 -28.59 -8.36
C GLY A 21 -20.41 -27.27 -8.32
N ILE A 22 -20.03 -26.29 -7.50
CA ILE A 22 -21.04 -25.39 -6.88
C ILE A 22 -20.71 -23.88 -7.03
N SER A 23 -21.62 -22.93 -6.70
CA SER A 23 -21.62 -21.58 -7.31
C SER A 23 -22.35 -20.43 -6.57
N GLY A 24 -21.85 -19.18 -6.51
CA GLY A 24 -22.65 -17.97 -6.19
C GLY A 24 -21.92 -16.80 -5.50
N LEU A 25 -21.80 -16.75 -4.17
CA LEU A 25 -20.80 -15.93 -3.45
C LEU A 25 -19.97 -16.86 -2.52
N TYR A 26 -18.76 -16.45 -2.10
CA TYR A 26 -17.79 -17.15 -1.20
C TYR A 26 -17.53 -18.68 -1.41
N ASN A 27 -16.34 -19.16 -1.89
CA ASN A 27 -16.29 -20.50 -2.56
C ASN A 27 -14.99 -21.40 -2.78
N THR A 28 -15.03 -22.69 -2.31
CA THR A 28 -14.00 -23.79 -2.06
C THR A 28 -13.69 -25.05 -2.97
N ALA A 29 -12.92 -25.03 -4.08
CA ALA A 29 -12.83 -26.20 -5.03
C ALA A 29 -11.89 -27.43 -4.74
N ILE A 30 -12.19 -28.45 -3.91
CA ILE A 30 -11.22 -29.45 -3.33
C ILE A 30 -10.55 -30.58 -4.23
N VAL A 31 -9.81 -30.22 -5.30
CA VAL A 31 -9.11 -31.08 -6.34
C VAL A 31 -9.94 -32.13 -7.13
N GLY A 32 -9.84 -32.16 -8.47
CA GLY A 32 -10.24 -33.30 -9.35
C GLY A 32 -11.72 -33.45 -9.71
N LEU A 33 -12.09 -34.55 -10.41
CA LEU A 33 -13.46 -34.86 -10.86
C LEU A 33 -13.78 -36.33 -10.55
N GLY A 34 -14.70 -36.59 -9.61
CA GLY A 34 -14.76 -37.85 -8.86
C GLY A 34 -13.76 -37.90 -7.70
N THR A 35 -12.65 -37.16 -7.82
CA THR A 35 -12.00 -36.45 -6.72
C THR A 35 -12.70 -35.08 -6.52
N PRO A 36 -12.72 -34.47 -5.31
CA PRO A 36 -13.76 -33.47 -4.99
C PRO A 36 -13.40 -31.97 -5.21
N ALA A 37 -13.18 -31.48 -6.44
CA ALA A 37 -13.16 -30.03 -6.78
C ALA A 37 -14.37 -29.47 -7.53
N LEU A 38 -14.83 -28.29 -7.11
CA LEU A 38 -15.33 -27.16 -7.93
C LEU A 38 -16.23 -26.30 -7.05
N VAL A 39 -15.87 -25.03 -6.85
CA VAL A 39 -16.73 -24.07 -6.19
C VAL A 39 -16.46 -22.68 -6.76
N SER A 40 -17.51 -21.90 -6.97
CA SER A 40 -17.50 -20.62 -7.69
C SER A 40 -18.43 -19.60 -7.04
N GLY A 41 -18.30 -18.33 -7.45
CA GLY A 41 -18.90 -17.15 -6.82
C GLY A 41 -17.87 -16.11 -6.35
N ALA A 42 -18.29 -15.06 -5.67
CA ALA A 42 -17.41 -13.97 -5.23
C ALA A 42 -16.19 -14.44 -4.43
N GLY A 43 -15.01 -14.04 -4.95
CA GLY A 43 -13.80 -13.84 -4.19
C GLY A 43 -12.70 -14.90 -4.34
N ASN A 44 -12.99 -16.17 -4.64
CA ASN A 44 -12.00 -17.22 -4.40
C ASN A 44 -11.31 -17.78 -5.65
N VAL A 45 -10.01 -18.03 -5.53
CA VAL A 45 -9.11 -18.50 -6.60
C VAL A 45 -8.23 -19.66 -6.13
N GLY A 46 -8.70 -20.90 -6.21
CA GLY A 46 -7.90 -22.03 -5.74
C GLY A 46 -8.60 -23.37 -5.72
N GLN A 47 -7.81 -24.45 -5.72
CA GLN A 47 -8.34 -25.78 -5.41
C GLN A 47 -8.32 -26.00 -3.90
N GLN A 48 -9.50 -26.27 -3.32
CA GLN A 48 -9.81 -26.53 -1.90
C GLN A 48 -10.17 -25.30 -1.04
N LEU A 49 -10.69 -24.22 -1.62
CA LEU A 49 -10.46 -22.86 -1.11
C LEU A 49 -11.69 -21.98 -0.65
N SER A 50 -12.10 -21.95 0.62
CA SER A 50 -13.30 -21.19 1.07
C SER A 50 -12.99 -19.73 1.45
N GLY A 51 -14.02 -18.88 1.53
CA GLY A 51 -13.92 -17.45 1.89
C GLY A 51 -14.46 -16.50 0.82
N VAL A 52 -14.26 -15.18 0.99
CA VAL A 52 -14.22 -14.19 -0.11
C VAL A 52 -12.80 -13.71 -0.13
N LEU A 53 -12.22 -13.63 -1.33
CA LEU A 53 -10.89 -13.08 -1.55
C LEU A 53 -9.82 -13.91 -0.82
N ALA A 54 -9.80 -15.22 -1.12
CA ALA A 54 -8.72 -16.13 -0.79
C ALA A 54 -8.09 -16.74 -2.07
N ALA A 55 -6.82 -17.16 -1.99
CA ALA A 55 -6.08 -17.84 -3.07
C ALA A 55 -5.35 -19.09 -2.57
N GLY A 56 -5.07 -20.04 -3.48
CA GLY A 56 -4.10 -21.12 -3.29
C GLY A 56 -4.68 -22.53 -3.17
N THR A 57 -4.08 -23.37 -2.31
CA THR A 57 -4.54 -24.75 -2.06
C THR A 57 -4.92 -24.97 -0.59
N ALA A 58 -5.55 -26.10 -0.23
CA ALA A 58 -5.77 -26.47 1.18
C ALA A 58 -4.47 -26.52 2.01
N LEU A 59 -3.32 -26.77 1.37
CA LEU A 59 -2.02 -26.83 2.03
C LEU A 59 -1.30 -25.47 2.03
N THR A 60 -1.76 -24.51 1.23
CA THR A 60 -1.15 -23.20 1.02
C THR A 60 -2.22 -22.17 0.65
N GLN A 61 -2.97 -21.69 1.66
CA GLN A 61 -3.98 -20.65 1.49
C GLN A 61 -3.39 -19.27 1.80
N SER A 62 -3.47 -18.33 0.86
CA SER A 62 -3.16 -16.91 1.06
C SER A 62 -4.43 -16.06 1.04
N PRO A 63 -4.59 -15.06 1.91
CA PRO A 63 -5.65 -14.05 1.78
C PRO A 63 -5.35 -13.13 0.58
N ILE A 64 -6.36 -12.71 -0.17
CA ILE A 64 -6.29 -11.63 -1.18
C ILE A 64 -7.07 -10.42 -0.65
N ILE A 65 -6.71 -9.88 0.52
CA ILE A 65 -7.53 -8.86 1.17
C ILE A 65 -7.42 -7.52 0.42
N ASN A 66 -8.23 -7.33 -0.61
CA ASN A 66 -8.41 -6.10 -1.36
C ASN A 66 -9.80 -5.52 -1.03
N LEU A 67 -9.87 -4.52 -0.15
CA LEU A 67 -11.10 -4.01 0.44
C LEU A 67 -11.45 -2.60 -0.06
N GLY A 68 -12.33 -2.54 -1.05
CA GLY A 68 -12.88 -1.34 -1.67
C GLY A 68 -12.98 -1.49 -3.19
N LEU A 69 -12.60 -0.47 -3.97
CA LEU A 69 -12.75 -0.44 -5.43
C LEU A 69 -11.42 -0.14 -6.15
N ALA A 70 -11.26 -0.72 -7.35
CA ALA A 70 -10.17 -0.49 -8.32
C ALA A 70 -8.75 -0.77 -7.79
N TYR A 71 -8.32 -2.04 -7.80
CA TYR A 71 -6.98 -2.46 -7.38
C TYR A 71 -6.20 -3.24 -8.43
N VAL A 72 -4.88 -3.15 -8.33
CA VAL A 72 -3.93 -4.08 -8.95
C VAL A 72 -2.90 -4.45 -7.89
N GLY A 73 -2.76 -5.74 -7.56
CA GLY A 73 -1.97 -6.22 -6.42
C GLY A 73 -2.84 -6.83 -5.31
N ASN A 74 -2.30 -6.98 -4.11
CA ASN A 74 -2.85 -7.77 -3.00
C ASN A 74 -2.77 -7.01 -1.66
N TYR A 75 -3.59 -7.41 -0.68
CA TYR A 75 -3.54 -6.87 0.70
C TYR A 75 -3.81 -5.36 0.80
N ASN A 76 -4.55 -4.76 -0.13
CA ASN A 76 -4.88 -3.34 -0.14
C ASN A 76 -6.22 -3.04 0.57
N LEU A 77 -6.33 -1.94 1.33
CA LEU A 77 -7.57 -1.50 1.99
C LEU A 77 -7.80 0.00 1.75
N GLY A 78 -9.00 0.40 1.32
CA GLY A 78 -9.29 1.75 0.81
C GLY A 78 -8.96 1.88 -0.68
N LEU A 79 -9.48 2.89 -1.40
CA LEU A 79 -9.78 2.86 -2.85
C LEU A 79 -8.60 3.10 -3.81
N GLY A 80 -8.53 2.43 -4.97
CA GLY A 80 -7.69 2.89 -6.09
C GLY A 80 -6.19 2.59 -5.99
N ASN A 81 -5.77 1.62 -5.18
CA ASN A 81 -4.35 1.34 -4.94
C ASN A 81 -3.76 0.36 -5.98
N VAL A 82 -2.51 0.61 -6.39
CA VAL A 82 -1.72 -0.23 -7.31
C VAL A 82 -0.41 -0.62 -6.61
N GLY A 83 -0.17 -1.91 -6.42
CA GLY A 83 0.91 -2.47 -5.61
C GLY A 83 0.35 -3.34 -4.47
N ASP A 84 1.21 -3.82 -3.58
CA ASP A 84 0.84 -4.68 -2.46
C ASP A 84 0.86 -3.94 -1.10
N PHE A 85 0.00 -4.37 -0.17
CA PHE A 85 -0.03 -3.92 1.24
C PHE A 85 -0.31 -2.42 1.49
N ASN A 86 -1.09 -1.75 0.63
CA ASN A 86 -1.43 -0.33 0.83
C ASN A 86 -2.71 -0.14 1.68
N LEU A 87 -2.66 0.75 2.67
CA LEU A 87 -3.81 1.17 3.47
C LEU A 87 -4.13 2.65 3.21
N GLY A 88 -5.22 2.92 2.52
CA GLY A 88 -5.70 4.25 2.16
C GLY A 88 -6.11 4.29 0.70
N ALA A 89 -5.86 5.35 -0.05
CA ALA A 89 -6.40 5.48 -1.41
C ALA A 89 -5.42 6.08 -2.43
N ALA A 90 -5.56 5.68 -3.69
CA ALA A 90 -4.77 6.17 -4.83
C ALA A 90 -3.24 6.05 -4.65
N ASN A 91 -2.76 5.07 -3.89
CA ASN A 91 -1.32 4.80 -3.75
C ASN A 91 -0.81 3.97 -4.94
N LEU A 92 0.41 4.26 -5.38
CA LEU A 92 1.12 3.56 -6.45
C LEU A 92 2.50 3.09 -5.95
N GLY A 93 2.65 1.79 -5.74
CA GLY A 93 3.79 1.15 -5.09
C GLY A 93 3.34 0.37 -3.84
N ASP A 94 4.29 -0.09 -3.04
CA ASP A 94 4.03 -1.08 -2.00
C ASP A 94 4.13 -0.49 -0.57
N LEU A 95 3.39 -1.06 0.39
CA LEU A 95 3.44 -0.73 1.82
C LEU A 95 3.10 0.74 2.18
N ASN A 96 2.30 1.45 1.37
CA ASN A 96 1.94 2.84 1.69
C ASN A 96 0.75 2.93 2.66
N LEU A 97 0.81 3.87 3.61
CA LEU A 97 -0.27 4.20 4.55
C LEU A 97 -0.74 5.65 4.32
N GLY A 98 -1.93 5.84 3.77
CA GLY A 98 -2.55 7.14 3.53
C GLY A 98 -2.96 7.34 2.07
N LEU A 99 -2.92 8.57 1.55
CA LEU A 99 -3.53 8.89 0.25
C LEU A 99 -2.53 9.40 -0.78
N GLY A 100 -2.61 8.91 -2.03
CA GLY A 100 -1.93 9.51 -3.18
C GLY A 100 -0.41 9.39 -3.16
N ASN A 101 0.16 8.43 -2.44
CA ASN A 101 1.62 8.24 -2.39
C ASN A 101 2.11 7.50 -3.63
N ILE A 102 3.27 7.89 -4.16
CA ILE A 102 3.94 7.26 -5.30
C ILE A 102 5.30 6.74 -4.83
N GLY A 103 5.58 5.47 -5.08
CA GLY A 103 6.71 4.72 -4.54
C GLY A 103 6.32 3.91 -3.29
N ASN A 104 7.30 3.54 -2.46
CA ASN A 104 7.11 2.47 -1.47
C ASN A 104 7.31 2.93 -0.03
N ALA A 105 6.59 2.31 0.90
CA ALA A 105 6.71 2.50 2.35
C ALA A 105 6.47 3.94 2.84
N ASN A 106 5.68 4.75 2.12
CA ASN A 106 5.35 6.11 2.54
C ASN A 106 4.18 6.12 3.53
N VAL A 107 4.21 7.03 4.50
CA VAL A 107 3.14 7.24 5.48
C VAL A 107 2.64 8.68 5.37
N GLY A 108 1.34 8.87 5.21
CA GLY A 108 0.69 10.17 5.02
C GLY A 108 0.22 10.39 3.57
N PHE A 109 0.42 11.59 3.04
CA PHE A 109 -0.35 12.07 1.89
C PHE A 109 0.52 12.67 0.79
N GLY A 110 0.34 12.23 -0.46
CA GLY A 110 0.96 12.84 -1.63
C GLY A 110 2.49 12.80 -1.66
N ASN A 111 3.12 11.82 -0.99
CA ASN A 111 4.57 11.69 -0.99
C ASN A 111 5.04 11.00 -2.28
N ILE A 112 6.18 11.44 -2.85
CA ILE A 112 6.78 10.90 -4.07
C ILE A 112 8.20 10.40 -3.79
N GLY A 113 8.36 9.08 -3.69
CA GLY A 113 9.61 8.39 -3.43
C GLY A 113 9.44 7.27 -2.41
N HIS A 114 10.41 7.08 -1.52
CA HIS A 114 10.46 5.92 -0.63
C HIS A 114 10.62 6.29 0.85
N GLY A 115 9.84 5.65 1.72
CA GLY A 115 10.00 5.76 3.17
C GLY A 115 9.70 7.15 3.75
N ASN A 116 8.97 8.02 3.03
CA ASN A 116 8.66 9.37 3.51
C ASN A 116 7.49 9.34 4.50
N VAL A 117 7.53 10.18 5.53
CA VAL A 117 6.51 10.27 6.58
C VAL A 117 5.97 11.69 6.67
N GLY A 118 4.70 11.90 6.32
CA GLY A 118 4.02 13.19 6.37
C GLY A 118 3.35 13.55 5.05
N PHE A 119 3.46 14.80 4.61
CA PHE A 119 2.65 15.34 3.51
C PHE A 119 3.52 15.97 2.43
N GLY A 120 3.32 15.61 1.16
CA GLY A 120 3.91 16.27 0.01
C GLY A 120 5.44 16.20 -0.07
N ASN A 121 6.08 15.25 0.62
CA ASN A 121 7.52 15.08 0.52
C ASN A 121 7.88 14.45 -0.83
N SER A 122 8.95 14.91 -1.45
CA SER A 122 9.35 14.51 -2.81
C SER A 122 10.87 14.47 -2.94
N GLY A 123 11.37 13.95 -4.07
CA GLY A 123 12.78 14.07 -4.42
C GLY A 123 13.11 15.42 -5.06
N LEU A 124 14.40 15.68 -5.26
CA LEU A 124 14.87 16.89 -5.91
C LEU A 124 15.21 16.61 -7.38
N GLY A 125 14.51 17.29 -8.30
CA GLY A 125 14.67 17.08 -9.74
C GLY A 125 14.20 15.70 -10.18
N ALA A 126 15.07 14.92 -10.83
CA ALA A 126 14.77 13.57 -11.31
C ALA A 126 15.04 12.45 -10.29
N ALA A 127 15.61 12.78 -9.12
CA ALA A 127 15.80 11.81 -8.05
C ALA A 127 14.48 11.53 -7.31
N LEU A 128 14.31 10.31 -6.79
CA LEU A 128 13.22 9.99 -5.86
C LEU A 128 13.59 10.45 -4.45
N GLY A 129 12.61 10.96 -3.69
CA GLY A 129 12.85 11.44 -2.34
C GLY A 129 12.84 10.30 -1.34
N ILE A 130 13.88 10.17 -0.53
CA ILE A 130 14.04 9.04 0.39
C ILE A 130 14.05 9.51 1.83
N GLY A 131 13.14 8.97 2.66
CA GLY A 131 13.21 9.11 4.11
C GLY A 131 12.99 10.52 4.65
N ASN A 132 12.28 11.40 3.94
CA ASN A 132 11.92 12.71 4.47
C ASN A 132 10.79 12.59 5.49
N ILE A 133 10.85 13.37 6.57
CA ILE A 133 9.85 13.39 7.64
C ILE A 133 9.30 14.82 7.78
N GLY A 134 7.99 14.97 7.69
CA GLY A 134 7.28 16.23 7.85
C GLY A 134 6.55 16.68 6.58
N LEU A 135 6.71 17.95 6.22
CA LEU A 135 5.82 18.66 5.29
C LEU A 135 6.61 19.26 4.13
N GLY A 136 6.30 18.87 2.90
CA GLY A 136 6.77 19.54 1.68
C GLY A 136 8.28 19.56 1.49
N ASN A 137 9.03 18.61 2.05
CA ASN A 137 10.48 18.54 1.85
C ASN A 137 10.81 17.99 0.46
N ALA A 138 11.85 18.52 -0.18
CA ALA A 138 12.30 18.14 -1.53
C ALA A 138 13.76 17.66 -1.51
N GLY A 139 13.99 16.38 -1.82
CA GLY A 139 15.30 15.73 -1.72
C GLY A 139 15.21 14.50 -0.80
N SER A 140 16.19 14.31 0.09
CA SER A 140 16.27 13.10 0.93
C SER A 140 16.65 13.41 2.38
N THR A 141 16.21 12.54 3.29
CA THR A 141 16.55 12.53 4.73
C THR A 141 16.32 13.85 5.47
N ASN A 142 15.48 14.75 4.93
CA ASN A 142 15.14 16.00 5.59
C ASN A 142 14.06 15.79 6.67
N VAL A 143 14.14 16.53 7.77
CA VAL A 143 13.18 16.46 8.89
C VAL A 143 12.63 17.85 9.20
N GLY A 144 11.34 18.08 8.95
CA GLY A 144 10.64 19.33 9.25
C GLY A 144 9.78 19.83 8.10
N LEU A 145 9.81 21.14 7.83
CA LEU A 145 8.94 21.81 6.85
C LEU A 145 9.75 22.48 5.73
N ALA A 146 9.40 22.17 4.48
CA ALA A 146 9.87 22.86 3.27
C ALA A 146 11.39 22.91 3.08
N ASN A 147 12.14 21.93 3.60
CA ASN A 147 13.58 21.85 3.37
C ASN A 147 13.87 21.31 1.96
N MET A 148 14.93 21.82 1.32
CA MET A 148 15.38 21.43 -0.02
C MET A 148 16.83 20.94 0.02
N GLY A 149 17.09 19.73 -0.48
CA GLY A 149 18.41 19.11 -0.48
C GLY A 149 18.47 17.85 0.39
N VAL A 150 19.54 17.67 1.16
CA VAL A 150 19.82 16.40 1.85
C VAL A 150 20.10 16.59 3.34
N GLY A 151 19.40 15.84 4.20
CA GLY A 151 19.72 15.74 5.62
C GLY A 151 19.48 17.02 6.44
N ASN A 152 18.67 17.96 5.95
CA ASN A 152 18.39 19.19 6.70
C ASN A 152 17.34 18.95 7.78
N ILE A 153 17.49 19.60 8.93
CA ILE A 153 16.56 19.53 10.05
C ILE A 153 16.03 20.95 10.37
N GLY A 154 14.71 21.11 10.36
CA GLY A 154 14.02 22.36 10.70
C GLY A 154 13.16 22.90 9.56
N PHE A 155 13.30 24.20 9.26
CA PHE A 155 12.34 24.93 8.43
C PHE A 155 13.03 25.64 7.26
N ALA A 156 12.57 25.39 6.02
CA ALA A 156 12.98 26.12 4.82
C ALA A 156 14.51 26.20 4.57
N ASN A 157 15.27 25.20 5.01
CA ASN A 157 16.72 25.14 4.74
C ASN A 157 17.00 24.63 3.32
N THR A 158 18.00 25.18 2.65
CA THR A 158 18.44 24.78 1.30
C THR A 158 19.91 24.34 1.32
N GLY A 159 20.18 23.12 0.87
CA GLY A 159 21.53 22.54 0.80
C GLY A 159 21.64 21.24 1.60
N THR A 160 22.76 21.04 2.28
CA THR A 160 23.10 19.76 2.93
C THR A 160 23.35 19.91 4.43
N ASN A 161 22.75 19.03 5.23
CA ASN A 161 23.07 18.86 6.65
C ASN A 161 22.97 20.17 7.47
N ASN A 162 22.00 21.03 7.18
CA ASN A 162 21.73 22.24 7.95
C ASN A 162 20.75 21.96 9.10
N LEU A 163 20.98 22.55 10.28
CA LEU A 163 20.08 22.48 11.44
C LEU A 163 19.55 23.88 11.79
N GLY A 164 18.33 24.21 11.38
CA GLY A 164 17.85 25.58 11.59
C GLY A 164 16.61 26.02 10.83
N ILE A 165 16.53 27.34 10.63
CA ILE A 165 15.44 28.02 9.94
C ILE A 165 16.03 28.89 8.82
N GLY A 166 15.67 28.66 7.56
CA GLY A 166 16.01 29.54 6.44
C GLY A 166 17.51 29.61 6.10
N LEU A 167 18.27 28.55 6.37
CA LEU A 167 19.69 28.46 6.04
C LEU A 167 19.87 28.13 4.54
N THR A 168 20.94 28.63 3.90
CA THR A 168 21.26 28.33 2.49
C THR A 168 22.75 28.06 2.34
N GLY A 169 23.12 26.86 1.87
CA GLY A 169 24.49 26.34 1.87
C GLY A 169 24.56 25.01 2.61
N ASP A 170 25.75 24.57 3.04
CA ASP A 170 25.95 23.28 3.70
C ASP A 170 26.45 23.42 5.13
N ASN A 171 26.14 22.44 5.99
CA ASN A 171 26.65 22.28 7.36
C ASN A 171 26.36 23.44 8.34
N GLN A 172 25.37 24.29 8.08
CA GLN A 172 25.06 25.42 8.94
C GLN A 172 24.18 25.04 10.14
N THR A 173 24.23 25.84 11.20
CA THR A 173 23.30 25.75 12.34
C THR A 173 22.83 27.14 12.74
N GLY A 174 21.53 27.33 12.99
CA GLY A 174 20.97 28.59 13.48
C GLY A 174 19.75 29.10 12.69
N ILE A 175 19.67 30.42 12.51
CA ILE A 175 18.55 31.11 11.84
C ILE A 175 19.10 31.98 10.71
N GLY A 176 18.49 31.90 9.52
CA GLY A 176 18.84 32.69 8.35
C GLY A 176 18.81 34.19 8.64
N GLY A 177 19.86 34.90 8.23
CA GLY A 177 20.09 36.31 8.57
C GLY A 177 20.72 36.55 9.94
N LEU A 178 20.80 35.54 10.81
CA LEU A 178 21.50 35.60 12.11
C LEU A 178 22.68 34.61 12.21
N ASN A 179 22.74 33.60 11.33
CA ASN A 179 23.90 32.73 11.20
C ASN A 179 25.07 33.49 10.56
N SER A 180 26.00 33.98 11.39
CA SER A 180 27.16 34.77 10.96
C SER A 180 28.34 33.94 10.46
N GLY A 181 28.19 32.61 10.35
CA GLY A 181 29.28 31.68 10.05
C GLY A 181 30.19 31.44 11.26
N ALA A 182 30.43 30.17 11.56
CA ALA A 182 31.40 29.70 12.55
C ALA A 182 32.23 28.56 11.93
#